data_AF-A0A4R1F2Q6-F1
#
_entry.id   AF-A0A4R1F2Q6-F1
#
_cell.length_a   1.000
_cell.length_b   1.000
_cell.length_c   1.000
_cell.angle_alpha   90.00
_cell.angle_beta   90.00
_cell.angle_gamma   90.00
#
_symmetry.space_group_name_H-M   'P 1'
#
loop_
_entity.id
_entity.type
_entity.pdbx_description
1 polymer ?
#
loop_
_entity_poly.entity_id
_entity_poly.type
_entity_poly.pdbx_seq_one_letter_code
_entity_poly.pdbx_strand_id
1 'polypeptide(L)'
;MKNAVNMNMKKQQLGQGMTEYIVIVALIAVAAIGAYGYFGKTVQHQVANLAAEVSGDHGAASTSAAAAKTTAGKAEEKAKQAVDMGTFGANTSTGGE
;
A
#
# COMPACT_ATOMS: atom_id res chain seq x y z
N MET A 1 -10.62 61.21 -12.97
CA MET A 1 -9.47 60.30 -12.77
C MET A 1 -9.48 59.78 -11.34
N LYS A 2 -9.99 58.57 -11.09
CA LYS A 2 -9.82 57.84 -9.83
C LYS A 2 -9.77 56.35 -10.15
N ASN A 3 -8.55 55.81 -10.36
CA ASN A 3 -8.33 54.37 -10.39
C ASN A 3 -8.18 53.90 -8.94
N ALA A 4 -9.14 53.11 -8.45
CA ALA A 4 -8.95 52.34 -7.24
C ALA A 4 -8.26 51.02 -7.62
N VAL A 5 -7.01 50.86 -7.22
CA VAL A 5 -6.29 49.58 -7.31
C VAL A 5 -6.90 48.66 -6.26
N ASN A 6 -7.64 47.64 -6.71
CA ASN A 6 -8.19 46.62 -5.84
C ASN A 6 -7.06 45.64 -5.47
N MET A 7 -6.44 45.84 -4.30
CA MET A 7 -5.46 44.88 -3.77
C MET A 7 -6.18 43.65 -3.22
N ASN A 8 -6.35 42.62 -4.05
CA ASN A 8 -6.74 41.30 -3.56
C ASN A 8 -5.61 40.73 -2.70
N MET A 9 -5.67 40.97 -1.40
CA MET A 9 -4.83 40.28 -0.41
C MET A 9 -5.19 38.78 -0.46
N LYS A 10 -4.38 37.98 -1.17
CA LYS A 10 -4.40 36.53 -0.98
C LYS A 10 -4.06 36.28 0.49
N LYS A 11 -5.02 35.78 1.26
CA LYS A 11 -4.81 35.35 2.64
C LYS A 11 -3.74 34.25 2.60
N GLN A 12 -2.51 34.59 2.97
CA GLN A 12 -1.45 33.61 3.22
C GLN A 12 -1.96 32.71 4.35
N GLN A 13 -2.31 31.47 4.03
CA GLN A 13 -2.80 30.51 5.01
C GLN A 13 -1.64 30.11 5.93
N LEU A 14 -1.54 30.77 7.09
CA LEU A 14 -0.68 30.34 8.19
C LEU A 14 -1.19 28.98 8.70
N GLY A 15 -0.56 27.91 8.22
CA GLY A 15 -0.95 26.51 8.48
C GLY A 15 -0.89 25.61 7.23
N GLN A 16 -0.77 26.19 6.04
CA GLN A 16 -0.70 25.45 4.76
C GLN A 16 0.61 24.67 4.58
N GLY A 17 1.70 25.07 5.25
CA GLY A 17 2.97 24.34 5.17
C GLY A 17 2.98 23.10 6.05
N MET A 18 3.05 23.28 7.37
CA MET A 18 3.43 22.22 8.30
C MET A 18 2.46 21.03 8.32
N THR A 19 1.15 21.29 8.41
CA THR A 19 0.13 20.23 8.50
C THR A 19 -0.05 19.48 7.18
N GLU A 20 0.05 20.17 6.04
CA GLU A 20 -0.04 19.55 4.72
C GLU A 20 1.15 18.60 4.48
N TYR A 21 2.36 19.03 4.84
CA TYR A 21 3.54 18.17 4.77
C TYR A 21 3.42 16.95 5.69
N ILE A 22 2.92 17.12 6.91
CA ILE A 22 2.74 15.98 7.85
C ILE A 22 1.75 14.96 7.28
N VAL A 23 0.64 15.40 6.70
CA VAL A 23 -0.36 14.50 6.11
C VAL A 23 0.21 13.77 4.89
N ILE A 24 0.87 14.47 3.96
CA ILE A 24 1.46 13.85 2.77
C ILE A 24 2.56 12.84 3.16
N VAL A 25 3.42 13.18 4.13
CA VAL A 25 4.46 12.26 4.64
C VAL A 25 3.84 11.03 5.28
N ALA A 26 2.78 11.18 6.07
CA ALA A 26 2.07 10.05 6.67
C ALA A 26 1.49 9.10 5.60
N LEU A 27 0.91 9.65 4.52
CA LEU A 27 0.39 8.85 3.41
C LEU A 27 1.50 8.08 2.68
N ILE A 28 2.63 8.72 2.42
CA ILE A 28 3.79 8.06 1.80
C ILE A 28 4.35 6.97 2.71
N ALA A 29 4.44 7.19 4.01
CA ALA A 29 4.97 6.21 4.96
C ALA A 29 4.11 4.94 5.00
N VAL A 30 2.78 5.09 5.04
CA VAL A 30 1.85 3.95 4.99
C VAL A 30 1.96 3.21 3.66
N ALA A 31 2.01 3.94 2.54
CA ALA A 31 2.20 3.34 1.22
C ALA A 31 3.52 2.58 1.11
N ALA A 32 4.60 3.12 1.69
CA ALA A 32 5.92 2.51 1.69
C ALA A 32 5.93 1.19 2.47
N ILE A 33 5.29 1.11 3.64
CA ILE A 33 5.18 -0.14 4.41
C ILE A 33 4.52 -1.24 3.55
N GLY A 34 3.42 -0.89 2.85
CA GLY A 34 2.76 -1.80 1.92
C GLY A 34 3.66 -2.19 0.75
N ALA A 35 4.26 -1.22 0.07
CA ALA A 35 5.13 -1.44 -1.08
C ALA A 35 6.34 -2.31 -0.71
N TYR A 36 7.03 -2.05 0.41
CA TYR A 36 8.16 -2.88 0.86
C TYR A 36 7.73 -4.31 1.20
N GLY A 37 6.57 -4.49 1.86
CA GLY A 37 6.04 -5.82 2.14
C GLY A 37 5.69 -6.61 0.87
N TYR A 38 5.04 -5.98 -0.11
CA TYR A 38 4.64 -6.65 -1.35
C TYR A 38 5.81 -6.83 -2.32
N PHE A 39 6.56 -5.78 -2.59
CA PHE A 39 7.65 -5.79 -3.57
C PHE A 39 8.87 -6.54 -3.06
N GLY A 40 9.16 -6.48 -1.75
CA GLY A 40 10.24 -7.24 -1.12
C GLY A 40 10.05 -8.75 -1.26
N LYS A 41 8.83 -9.24 -1.03
CA LYS A 41 8.49 -10.66 -1.29
C LYS A 41 8.67 -11.03 -2.75
N THR A 42 8.19 -10.21 -3.69
CA THR A 42 8.31 -10.50 -5.12
C THR A 42 9.78 -10.57 -5.57
N VAL A 43 10.61 -9.61 -5.15
CA VAL A 43 12.04 -9.61 -5.46
C VAL A 43 12.72 -10.83 -4.83
N GLN A 44 12.42 -11.14 -3.57
CA GLN A 44 12.91 -12.34 -2.89
C GLN A 44 12.54 -13.62 -3.65
N HIS A 45 11.30 -13.74 -4.12
CA HIS A 45 10.83 -14.90 -4.90
C HIS A 45 11.57 -15.03 -6.23
N GLN A 46 11.81 -13.93 -6.94
CA GLN A 46 12.57 -13.96 -8.20
C GLN A 46 14.03 -14.36 -7.98
N VAL A 47 14.66 -13.85 -6.92
CA VAL A 47 16.03 -14.22 -6.54
C VAL A 47 16.11 -15.69 -6.11
N ALA A 48 15.11 -16.18 -5.37
CA ALA A 48 15.02 -17.59 -4.99
C ALA A 48 14.89 -18.51 -6.21
N ASN A 49 14.05 -18.13 -7.18
CA ASN A 49 13.90 -18.87 -8.43
C ASN A 49 15.21 -18.88 -9.24
N LEU A 50 15.88 -17.74 -9.36
CA LEU A 50 17.18 -17.65 -10.04
C LEU A 50 18.26 -18.47 -9.33
N ALA A 51 18.33 -18.38 -7.99
CA ALA A 51 19.27 -19.16 -7.19
C ALA A 51 19.02 -20.67 -7.35
N ALA A 52 17.76 -21.09 -7.39
CA ALA A 52 17.37 -22.48 -7.60
C ALA A 52 17.73 -22.96 -9.01
N GLU A 53 17.50 -22.13 -10.04
CA GLU A 53 17.90 -22.44 -11.42
C GLU A 53 19.43 -22.53 -11.57
N VAL A 54 20.17 -21.64 -10.89
CA VAL A 54 21.65 -21.67 -10.81
C VAL A 54 22.14 -22.90 -10.04
N SER A 55 21.43 -23.35 -9.00
CA SER A 55 21.76 -24.57 -8.24
C SER A 55 21.24 -25.86 -8.90
N GLY A 56 20.55 -25.76 -10.04
CA GLY A 56 19.93 -26.90 -10.74
C GLY A 56 18.66 -27.46 -10.07
N ASP A 57 18.17 -26.82 -9.02
CA ASP A 57 16.98 -27.22 -8.28
C ASP A 57 15.72 -26.57 -8.88
N HIS A 58 14.88 -27.35 -9.53
CA HIS A 58 13.66 -26.87 -10.19
C HIS A 58 12.50 -26.64 -9.20
N GLY A 59 12.71 -26.87 -7.90
CA GLY A 59 11.66 -26.82 -6.88
C GLY A 59 11.12 -25.42 -6.52
N ALA A 60 11.94 -24.36 -6.61
CA ALA A 60 11.54 -23.02 -6.16
C ALA A 60 10.42 -22.37 -7.00
N ALA A 61 10.37 -22.67 -8.30
CA ALA A 61 9.34 -22.16 -9.19
C ALA A 61 7.93 -22.66 -8.79
N SER A 62 7.80 -23.91 -8.33
CA SER A 62 6.52 -24.47 -7.88
C SER A 62 6.02 -23.83 -6.59
N THR A 63 6.91 -23.56 -5.63
CA THR A 63 6.56 -22.93 -4.35
C THR A 63 6.09 -21.49 -4.56
N SER A 64 6.75 -20.73 -5.44
CA SER A 64 6.35 -19.36 -5.79
C SER A 64 4.97 -19.30 -6.45
N ALA A 65 4.67 -20.23 -7.35
CA ALA A 65 3.35 -20.33 -7.99
C ALA A 65 2.24 -20.69 -6.99
N ALA A 66 2.49 -21.59 -6.05
CA ALA A 66 1.54 -21.98 -5.00
C ALA A 66 1.27 -20.84 -4.01
N ALA A 67 2.30 -20.09 -3.61
CA ALA A 67 2.16 -18.92 -2.74
C ALA A 67 1.42 -17.77 -3.43
N ALA A 68 1.67 -17.55 -4.73
CA ALA A 68 0.95 -16.58 -5.54
C ALA A 68 -0.53 -16.92 -5.65
N LYS A 69 -0.89 -18.19 -5.94
CA LYS A 69 -2.29 -18.65 -5.95
C LYS A 69 -2.98 -18.47 -4.60
N THR A 70 -2.31 -18.80 -3.51
CA THR A 70 -2.85 -18.63 -2.15
C THR A 70 -3.12 -17.16 -1.83
N THR A 71 -2.19 -16.28 -2.21
CA THR A 71 -2.34 -14.83 -2.00
C THR A 71 -3.48 -14.26 -2.85
N ALA A 72 -3.58 -14.68 -4.11
CA ALA A 72 -4.67 -14.30 -5.00
C ALA A 72 -6.03 -14.77 -4.45
N GLY A 73 -6.15 -16.01 -4.00
CA GLY A 73 -7.37 -16.53 -3.38
C GLY A 73 -7.80 -15.74 -2.14
N LYS A 74 -6.84 -15.43 -1.25
CA LYS A 74 -7.10 -14.59 -0.07
C LYS A 74 -7.52 -13.16 -0.43
N ALA A 75 -6.94 -12.59 -1.49
CA ALA A 75 -7.34 -11.27 -1.98
C ALA A 75 -8.75 -11.28 -2.58
N GLU A 76 -9.11 -12.32 -3.33
CA GLU A 76 -10.48 -12.51 -3.84
C GLU A 76 -11.50 -12.71 -2.72
N GLU A 77 -11.17 -13.49 -1.69
CA GLU A 77 -12.03 -13.67 -0.51
C GLU A 77 -12.23 -12.36 0.23
N LYS A 78 -11.16 -11.58 0.45
CA LYS A 78 -11.25 -10.25 1.05
C LYS A 78 -12.02 -9.25 0.19
N ALA A 79 -11.94 -9.34 -1.13
CA ALA A 79 -12.71 -8.50 -2.05
C ALA A 79 -14.21 -8.87 -2.07
N LYS A 80 -14.56 -10.14 -1.83
CA LYS A 80 -15.95 -10.61 -1.72
C LYS A 80 -16.61 -10.25 -0.39
N GLN A 81 -15.81 -9.96 0.65
CA GLN A 81 -16.34 -9.43 1.89
C GLN A 81 -16.80 -7.98 1.65
N ALA A 82 -18.11 -7.77 1.67
CA ALA A 82 -18.70 -6.44 1.57
C ALA A 82 -18.20 -5.56 2.73
N VAL A 83 -17.27 -4.67 2.43
CA VAL A 83 -16.80 -3.59 3.32
C VAL A 83 -17.88 -2.50 3.40
N ASP A 84 -18.99 -2.85 4.03
CA ASP A 84 -20.00 -1.89 4.48
C ASP A 84 -19.69 -1.46 5.92
N MET A 85 -20.18 -0.29 6.33
CA MET A 85 -19.96 0.28 7.67
C MET A 85 -20.41 -0.66 8.82
N GLY A 86 -21.30 -1.63 8.56
CA GLY A 86 -21.66 -2.69 9.51
C GLY A 86 -20.63 -3.82 9.68
N THR A 87 -19.77 -4.06 8.69
CA THR A 87 -18.79 -5.18 8.69
C THR A 87 -17.44 -4.79 9.30
N PHE A 88 -17.15 -3.50 9.45
CA PHE A 88 -15.88 -3.00 10.03
C PHE A 88 -15.64 -3.48 11.48
N GLY A 89 -16.70 -3.74 12.25
CA GLY A 89 -16.58 -4.30 13.60
C GLY A 89 -16.42 -5.82 13.65
N ALA A 90 -16.79 -6.54 12.59
CA ALA A 90 -16.71 -8.00 12.54
C ALA A 90 -15.30 -8.48 12.12
N ASN A 91 -14.65 -7.75 11.20
CA ASN A 91 -13.36 -8.15 10.61
C ASN A 91 -12.13 -7.93 11.50
N THR A 92 -12.27 -7.26 12.64
CA THR A 92 -11.19 -7.08 13.64
C THR A 92 -11.12 -8.21 14.66
N SER A 93 -12.09 -9.14 14.65
CA SER A 93 -12.11 -10.30 15.57
C SER A 93 -11.44 -11.55 15.03
N THR A 94 -11.03 -11.57 13.76
CA THR A 94 -10.40 -12.73 13.10
C THR A 94 -8.88 -12.55 12.92
N GLY A 95 -8.24 -11.84 13.84
CA GLY A 95 -6.79 -11.59 13.88
C GLY A 95 -6.05 -12.41 14.94
N GLY A 96 -6.60 -13.53 15.39
CA GLY A 96 -5.97 -14.44 16.33
C GLY A 96 -5.71 -15.80 15.70
N GLU A 97 -4.51 -15.94 15.10
CA GLU A 97 -3.61 -17.11 15.06
C GLU A 97 -2.42 -16.82 14.13
#